data_AF-A0A519EIY9-F1
#
_entry.id   AF-A0A519EIY9-F1
#
_cell.length_a   1.000
_cell.length_b   1.000
_cell.length_c   1.000
_cell.angle_alpha   90.00
_cell.angle_beta   90.00
_cell.angle_gamma   90.00
#
_symmetry.space_group_name_H-M   'P 1'
#
loop_
_entity.id
_entity.type
_entity.pdbx_description
1 polymer ?
#
loop_
_entity_poly.entity_id
_entity_poly.type
_entity_poly.pdbx_seq_one_letter_code
_entity_poly.pdbx_strand_id
1 'polypeptide(L)'
;MDSTAVPPVPPQPSNEAPQRIVKVRRDYNSWVASETLEDYALRYTPQRFRRMSEWRVANTAFGGAASFLILEAVGATLLVQYGFVNAFWAVMVTGLIIFLAGLPISVYAARYGVDMDLLTRGAGFGYIGSTLTSLIYASFTFIFFALEAAVMAYALDLALGIPPSWGYLVCALVVIPLVTHGVSAISRLQMWTQPIWLVMLVVPFVFVLARDPGAFAGIAHYNGVKSSSPGFDLHLFGAALTVGIALITQMGEQADYLRFMPVRTSASRGRW
;
A
#
# COMPACT_ATOMS: atom_id res chain seq x y z
N MET A 1 -82.52 0.46 -20.87
CA MET A 1 -81.84 -0.80 -21.19
C MET A 1 -81.74 -0.85 -22.70
N ASP A 2 -80.57 -0.54 -23.25
CA ASP A 2 -80.02 -1.29 -24.38
C ASP A 2 -78.55 -0.92 -24.57
N SER A 3 -77.75 -1.97 -24.71
CA SER A 3 -76.30 -2.03 -24.55
C SER A 3 -75.60 -1.66 -25.86
N THR A 4 -74.71 -0.66 -25.83
CA THR A 4 -73.85 -0.34 -26.97
C THR A 4 -72.67 -1.32 -27.01
N ALA A 5 -72.76 -2.33 -27.88
CA ALA A 5 -71.72 -3.32 -28.12
C ALA A 5 -70.49 -2.70 -28.82
N VAL A 6 -69.32 -2.90 -28.23
CA VAL A 6 -68.00 -2.53 -28.78
C VAL A 6 -67.55 -3.60 -29.80
N PRO A 7 -67.03 -3.25 -30.98
CA PRO A 7 -66.54 -4.23 -31.95
C PRO A 7 -65.22 -4.90 -31.50
N PRO A 8 -64.93 -6.14 -31.93
CA PRO A 8 -63.77 -6.89 -31.46
C PRO A 8 -62.46 -6.38 -32.06
N VAL A 9 -61.43 -6.27 -31.22
CA VAL A 9 -60.05 -5.90 -31.60
C VAL A 9 -59.39 -7.09 -32.32
N PRO A 10 -58.73 -6.89 -33.48
CA PRO A 10 -58.01 -7.96 -34.16
C PRO A 10 -56.77 -8.41 -33.36
N PRO A 11 -56.38 -9.71 -33.41
CA PRO A 11 -55.26 -10.22 -32.64
C PRO A 11 -53.93 -9.63 -33.11
N GLN A 12 -53.12 -9.11 -32.17
CA GLN A 12 -51.78 -8.64 -32.46
C GLN A 12 -50.82 -9.81 -32.75
N PRO A 13 -49.99 -9.74 -33.80
CA PRO A 13 -48.98 -10.76 -34.06
C PRO A 13 -47.90 -10.73 -32.96
N SER A 14 -47.65 -11.87 -32.34
CA SER A 14 -46.56 -12.08 -31.40
C SER A 14 -45.21 -11.95 -32.13
N ASN A 15 -44.60 -10.78 -32.04
CA ASN A 15 -43.26 -10.53 -32.59
C ASN A 15 -42.19 -10.97 -31.59
N GLU A 16 -42.13 -12.26 -31.26
CA GLU A 16 -40.92 -12.85 -30.66
C GLU A 16 -39.94 -13.19 -31.77
N ALA A 17 -39.22 -12.17 -32.24
CA ALA A 17 -38.05 -12.39 -33.08
C ALA A 17 -36.99 -13.16 -32.26
N PRO A 18 -36.49 -14.33 -32.72
CA PRO A 18 -35.49 -15.07 -31.98
C PRO A 18 -34.20 -14.26 -31.94
N GLN A 19 -33.82 -13.77 -30.75
CA GLN A 19 -32.54 -13.10 -30.54
C GLN A 19 -31.40 -14.10 -30.75
N ARG A 20 -30.88 -14.14 -31.99
CA ARG A 20 -29.69 -14.92 -32.33
C ARG A 20 -28.48 -14.25 -31.70
N ILE A 21 -28.08 -14.72 -30.52
CA ILE A 21 -26.90 -14.26 -29.81
C ILE A 21 -25.66 -14.68 -30.62
N VAL A 22 -25.12 -13.75 -31.41
CA VAL A 22 -23.87 -13.94 -32.15
C VAL A 22 -22.71 -13.98 -31.14
N LYS A 23 -22.06 -15.14 -31.02
CA LYS A 23 -20.96 -15.42 -30.06
C LYS A 23 -19.81 -14.39 -30.11
N VAL A 24 -19.60 -13.70 -31.21
CA VAL A 24 -18.51 -12.72 -31.41
C VAL A 24 -18.59 -11.52 -30.45
N ARG A 25 -19.79 -11.11 -30.03
CA ARG A 25 -19.94 -10.01 -29.05
C ARG A 25 -19.49 -10.40 -27.64
N ARG A 26 -19.35 -11.69 -27.31
CA ARG A 26 -18.95 -12.13 -25.96
C ARG A 26 -17.45 -12.05 -25.75
N ASP A 27 -16.65 -12.28 -26.78
CA ASP A 27 -15.19 -12.25 -26.67
C ASP A 27 -14.66 -10.81 -26.69
N TYR A 28 -15.24 -9.92 -27.51
CA TYR A 28 -14.90 -8.49 -27.47
C TYR A 28 -15.28 -7.84 -26.14
N ASN A 29 -16.41 -8.22 -25.56
CA ASN A 29 -16.83 -7.71 -24.25
C ASN A 29 -16.00 -8.31 -23.11
N SER A 30 -15.31 -9.43 -23.31
CA SER A 30 -14.39 -9.97 -22.30
C SER A 30 -13.04 -9.24 -22.29
N TRP A 31 -12.55 -8.83 -23.47
CA TRP A 31 -11.33 -8.01 -23.60
C TRP A 31 -11.57 -6.55 -23.20
N VAL A 32 -12.71 -5.97 -23.60
CA VAL A 32 -13.09 -4.62 -23.16
C VAL A 32 -13.52 -4.62 -21.68
N ALA A 33 -14.05 -5.72 -21.13
CA ALA A 33 -14.28 -5.83 -19.68
C ALA A 33 -13.00 -6.01 -18.86
N SER A 34 -11.93 -6.60 -19.43
CA SER A 34 -10.62 -6.67 -18.76
C SER A 34 -9.88 -5.33 -18.80
N GLU A 35 -10.05 -4.54 -19.86
CA GLU A 35 -9.41 -3.22 -19.98
C GLU A 35 -10.19 -2.14 -19.21
N THR A 36 -11.53 -2.24 -19.14
CA THR A 36 -12.37 -1.42 -18.24
C THR A 36 -12.33 -1.87 -16.77
N LEU A 37 -11.59 -2.93 -16.44
CA LEU A 37 -11.32 -3.36 -15.06
C LEU A 37 -10.13 -2.63 -14.43
N GLU A 38 -9.31 -1.93 -15.21
CA GLU A 38 -8.14 -1.16 -14.72
C GLU A 38 -8.38 0.35 -14.69
N ASP A 39 -9.46 0.83 -15.33
CA ASP A 39 -9.82 2.25 -15.40
C ASP A 39 -10.57 2.75 -14.12
N TYR A 40 -10.19 2.20 -12.95
CA TYR A 40 -10.68 2.63 -11.63
C TYR A 40 -9.78 3.70 -10.98
N ALA A 41 -8.88 4.31 -11.74
CA ALA A 41 -8.08 5.44 -11.26
C ALA A 41 -8.90 6.75 -11.12
N LEU A 42 -10.08 6.85 -11.75
CA LEU A 42 -10.81 8.13 -11.88
C LEU A 42 -12.29 8.11 -11.49
N ARG A 43 -12.87 6.97 -11.06
CA ARG A 43 -14.27 6.92 -10.59
C ARG A 43 -14.46 6.01 -9.39
N TYR A 44 -15.27 6.52 -8.45
CA TYR A 44 -15.89 5.83 -7.31
C TYR A 44 -16.01 4.32 -7.55
N THR A 45 -15.29 3.53 -6.76
CA THR A 45 -15.28 2.07 -6.89
C THR A 45 -16.66 1.50 -6.54
N PRO A 46 -17.34 0.76 -7.45
CA PRO A 46 -18.64 0.17 -7.18
C PRO A 46 -18.60 -0.80 -6.00
N GLN A 47 -19.62 -0.77 -5.13
CA GLN A 47 -19.76 -1.61 -3.92
C GLN A 47 -19.62 -3.13 -4.15
N ARG A 48 -19.66 -3.62 -5.40
CA ARG A 48 -19.48 -5.04 -5.76
C ARG A 48 -18.02 -5.53 -5.77
N PHE A 49 -17.02 -4.63 -5.71
CA PHE A 49 -15.60 -4.98 -5.65
C PHE A 49 -15.00 -5.03 -4.24
N ARG A 50 -15.82 -4.85 -3.18
CA ARG A 50 -15.45 -5.04 -1.76
C ARG A 50 -15.35 -6.51 -1.36
N ARG A 51 -14.54 -7.30 -2.09
CA ARG A 51 -14.42 -8.77 -1.90
C ARG A 51 -13.17 -9.22 -1.14
N MET A 52 -12.25 -8.31 -0.81
CA MET A 52 -11.10 -8.71 0.00
C MET A 52 -11.51 -8.85 1.45
N SER A 53 -11.37 -10.07 1.99
CA SER A 53 -11.48 -10.36 3.42
C SER A 53 -10.56 -9.42 4.20
N GLU A 54 -11.07 -8.86 5.30
CA GLU A 54 -10.34 -7.94 6.20
C GLU A 54 -8.95 -8.48 6.58
N TRP A 55 -8.83 -9.81 6.73
CA TRP A 55 -7.57 -10.48 7.05
C TRP A 55 -6.55 -10.45 5.89
N ARG A 56 -7.04 -10.53 4.65
CA ARG A 56 -6.18 -10.43 3.46
C ARG A 56 -5.75 -8.99 3.21
N VAL A 57 -6.62 -8.01 3.49
CA VAL A 57 -6.27 -6.58 3.44
C VAL A 57 -5.24 -6.25 4.52
N ALA A 58 -5.47 -6.69 5.75
CA ALA A 58 -4.52 -6.51 6.84
C ALA A 58 -3.16 -7.14 6.50
N ASN A 59 -3.09 -8.41 6.08
CA ASN A 59 -1.80 -9.01 5.73
C ASN A 59 -1.11 -8.40 4.50
N THR A 60 -1.88 -7.87 3.54
CA THR A 60 -1.29 -7.18 2.39
C THR A 60 -0.79 -5.79 2.78
N ALA A 61 -1.51 -5.07 3.65
CA ALA A 61 -1.10 -3.76 4.16
C ALA A 61 0.08 -3.86 5.13
N PHE A 62 -0.02 -4.71 6.16
CA PHE A 62 1.07 -4.99 7.11
C PHE A 62 2.29 -5.57 6.40
N GLY A 63 2.06 -6.52 5.50
CA GLY A 63 3.13 -7.17 4.76
C GLY A 63 3.79 -6.28 3.72
N GLY A 64 3.02 -5.46 3.00
CA GLY A 64 3.53 -4.50 2.04
C GLY A 64 4.34 -3.41 2.73
N ALA A 65 3.80 -2.83 3.81
CA ALA A 65 4.50 -1.81 4.59
C ALA A 65 5.77 -2.35 5.27
N ALA A 66 5.73 -3.58 5.80
CA ALA A 66 6.90 -4.19 6.45
C ALA A 66 7.96 -4.66 5.45
N SER A 67 7.58 -4.97 4.20
CA SER A 67 8.51 -5.45 3.18
C SER A 67 9.39 -4.38 2.53
N PHE A 68 9.19 -3.09 2.87
CA PHE A 68 10.05 -1.99 2.44
C PHE A 68 11.41 -2.09 3.13
N LEU A 69 12.38 -2.69 2.43
CA LEU A 69 13.76 -2.86 2.92
C LEU A 69 14.42 -1.51 3.20
N ILE A 70 14.01 -0.44 2.50
CA ILE A 70 14.50 0.89 2.78
C ILE A 70 14.09 1.40 4.16
N LEU A 71 12.90 1.04 4.66
CA LEU A 71 12.46 1.46 6.00
C LEU A 71 13.29 0.75 7.08
N GLU A 72 13.64 -0.52 6.85
CA GLU A 72 14.56 -1.26 7.71
C GLU A 72 15.96 -0.62 7.70
N ALA A 73 16.49 -0.29 6.52
CA ALA A 73 17.77 0.39 6.38
C ALA A 73 17.76 1.76 7.07
N VAL A 74 16.69 2.55 6.91
CA VAL A 74 16.51 3.83 7.61
C VAL A 74 16.50 3.61 9.11
N GLY A 75 15.73 2.65 9.63
CA GLY A 75 15.73 2.31 11.06
C GLY A 75 17.11 1.92 11.60
N ALA A 76 17.85 1.10 10.85
CA ALA A 76 19.22 0.73 11.18
C ALA A 76 20.16 1.95 11.17
N THR A 77 20.02 2.85 10.19
CA THR A 77 20.81 4.09 10.16
C THR A 77 20.49 5.01 11.35
N LEU A 78 19.23 5.07 11.79
CA LEU A 78 18.85 5.84 12.97
C LEU A 78 19.53 5.30 14.23
N LEU A 79 19.51 3.98 14.40
CA LEU A 79 20.20 3.30 15.50
C LEU A 79 21.72 3.58 15.48
N VAL A 80 22.36 3.41 14.32
CA VAL A 80 23.81 3.58 14.17
C VAL A 80 24.24 5.05 14.38
N GLN A 81 23.47 6.00 13.86
CA GLN A 81 23.85 7.41 13.94
C GLN A 81 23.50 8.06 15.28
N TYR A 82 22.30 7.83 15.79
CA TYR A 82 21.75 8.55 16.94
C TYR A 82 21.76 7.74 18.25
N GLY A 83 22.06 6.44 18.18
CA GLY A 83 22.09 5.54 19.32
C GLY A 83 20.72 4.92 19.64
N PHE A 84 20.73 3.83 20.40
CA PHE A 84 19.54 3.03 20.71
C PHE A 84 18.47 3.84 21.43
N VAL A 85 18.83 4.56 22.49
CA VAL A 85 17.86 5.30 23.32
C VAL A 85 17.14 6.38 22.51
N ASN A 86 17.88 7.17 21.73
CA ASN A 86 17.30 8.26 20.94
C ASN A 86 16.48 7.71 19.77
N ALA A 87 17.01 6.71 19.04
CA ALA A 87 16.31 6.08 17.92
C ALA A 87 15.02 5.37 18.37
N PHE A 88 15.05 4.65 19.49
CA PHE A 88 13.88 3.97 20.05
C PHE A 88 12.75 4.95 20.37
N TRP A 89 13.06 6.01 21.13
CA TRP A 89 12.05 7.01 21.47
C TRP A 89 11.56 7.77 20.24
N ALA A 90 12.45 8.09 19.30
CA ALA A 90 12.06 8.76 18.06
C ALA A 90 11.07 7.90 17.26
N VAL A 91 11.36 6.61 17.06
CA VAL A 91 10.47 5.68 16.36
C VAL A 91 9.15 5.51 17.09
N MET A 92 9.15 5.39 18.42
CA MET A 92 7.93 5.28 19.21
C MET A 92 7.04 6.53 19.11
N VAL A 93 7.63 7.72 19.22
CA VAL A 93 6.89 8.99 19.12
C VAL A 93 6.41 9.22 17.69
N THR A 94 7.25 8.98 16.67
CA THR A 94 6.83 9.01 15.27
C THR A 94 5.67 8.05 15.02
N GLY A 95 5.78 6.79 15.46
CA GLY A 95 4.73 5.80 15.31
C GLY A 95 3.42 6.22 15.97
N LEU A 96 3.50 6.80 17.18
CA LEU A 96 2.33 7.36 17.86
C LEU A 96 1.71 8.53 17.09
N ILE A 97 2.51 9.45 16.56
CA ILE A 97 2.03 10.58 15.75
C ILE A 97 1.34 10.07 14.49
N ILE A 98 1.97 9.15 13.74
CA ILE A 98 1.40 8.55 12.54
C ILE A 98 0.10 7.81 12.88
N PHE A 99 0.06 7.08 13.98
CA PHE A 99 -1.14 6.37 14.42
C PHE A 99 -2.28 7.33 14.78
N LEU A 100 -2.00 8.39 15.56
CA LEU A 100 -2.99 9.38 15.97
C LEU A 100 -3.49 10.22 14.79
N ALA A 101 -2.62 10.56 13.84
CA ALA A 101 -3.00 11.26 12.61
C ALA A 101 -3.73 10.35 11.62
N GLY A 102 -3.32 9.08 11.53
CA GLY A 102 -3.87 8.09 10.61
C GLY A 102 -5.21 7.53 11.04
N LEU A 103 -5.50 7.46 12.33
CA LEU A 103 -6.80 7.04 12.87
C LEU A 103 -7.98 7.82 12.27
N PRO A 104 -8.06 9.17 12.39
CA PRO A 104 -9.17 9.92 11.82
C PRO A 104 -9.20 9.77 10.29
N ILE A 105 -8.05 9.87 9.61
CA ILE A 105 -7.96 9.79 8.15
C ILE A 105 -8.50 8.43 7.65
N SER A 106 -8.08 7.34 8.30
CA SER A 106 -8.52 5.98 7.98
C SER A 106 -10.02 5.80 8.20
N VAL A 107 -10.54 6.33 9.31
CA VAL A 107 -11.99 6.27 9.62
C VAL A 107 -12.80 7.05 8.58
N TYR A 108 -12.35 8.23 8.16
CA TYR A 108 -13.03 9.02 7.13
C TYR A 108 -12.91 8.35 5.75
N ALA A 109 -11.73 7.91 5.34
CA ALA A 109 -11.51 7.22 4.07
C ALA A 109 -12.39 5.96 3.94
N ALA A 110 -12.41 5.11 4.98
CA ALA A 110 -13.20 3.89 4.96
C ALA A 110 -14.73 4.14 5.06
N ARG A 111 -15.15 5.17 5.80
CA ARG A 111 -16.58 5.52 5.94
C ARG A 111 -17.18 6.08 4.65
N TYR A 112 -16.43 6.96 3.97
CA TYR A 112 -16.91 7.67 2.77
C TYR A 112 -16.44 7.01 1.46
N GLY A 113 -15.51 6.06 1.52
CA GLY A 113 -14.98 5.33 0.36
C GLY A 113 -14.26 6.25 -0.63
N VAL A 114 -13.53 7.22 -0.11
CA VAL A 114 -12.88 8.31 -0.87
C VAL A 114 -11.37 8.19 -0.77
N ASP A 115 -10.69 8.43 -1.89
CA ASP A 115 -9.23 8.50 -1.97
C ASP A 115 -8.69 9.73 -1.23
N MET A 116 -7.39 9.72 -0.91
CA MET A 116 -6.71 10.83 -0.22
C MET A 116 -6.93 12.17 -0.93
N ASP A 117 -6.94 12.20 -2.26
CA ASP A 117 -7.18 13.39 -3.08
C ASP A 117 -8.61 13.94 -2.93
N LEU A 118 -9.60 13.07 -2.77
CA LEU A 118 -10.99 13.48 -2.53
C LEU A 118 -11.16 13.96 -1.09
N LEU A 119 -10.40 13.40 -0.14
CA LEU A 119 -10.37 13.84 1.24
C LEU A 119 -9.82 15.27 1.35
N THR A 120 -8.74 15.60 0.63
CA THR A 120 -8.18 16.96 0.63
C THR A 120 -9.09 17.96 -0.07
N ARG A 121 -9.78 17.56 -1.15
CA ARG A 121 -10.87 18.37 -1.75
C ARG A 121 -11.98 18.66 -0.75
N GLY A 122 -12.46 17.63 -0.04
CA GLY A 122 -13.50 17.73 0.97
C GLY A 122 -13.10 18.53 2.22
N ALA A 123 -11.80 18.58 2.53
CA ALA A 123 -11.24 19.33 3.65
C ALA A 123 -11.06 20.85 3.37
N GLY A 124 -11.45 21.33 2.18
CA GLY A 124 -11.43 22.76 1.85
C GLY A 124 -10.24 23.23 1.01
N PHE A 125 -9.34 22.32 0.61
CA PHE A 125 -8.20 22.67 -0.25
C PHE A 125 -8.56 22.82 -1.75
N GLY A 126 -9.77 22.42 -2.14
CA GLY A 126 -10.27 22.53 -3.51
C GLY A 126 -9.46 21.70 -4.53
N TYR A 127 -9.65 21.97 -5.82
CA TYR A 127 -8.96 21.23 -6.89
C TYR A 127 -7.45 21.49 -6.89
N ILE A 128 -7.01 22.73 -6.69
CA ILE A 128 -5.57 23.09 -6.72
C ILE A 128 -4.81 22.41 -5.59
N GLY A 129 -5.34 22.47 -4.36
CA GLY A 129 -4.68 21.84 -3.23
C GLY A 129 -4.71 20.31 -3.34
N SER A 130 -5.74 19.73 -3.95
CA SER A 130 -5.75 18.29 -4.24
C SER A 130 -4.63 17.89 -5.19
N THR A 131 -4.44 18.62 -6.30
CA THR A 131 -3.36 18.34 -7.25
C THR A 131 -1.98 18.47 -6.61
N LEU A 132 -1.80 19.48 -5.73
CA LEU A 132 -0.54 19.66 -5.01
C LEU A 132 -0.28 18.49 -4.05
N THR A 133 -1.30 18.02 -3.32
CA THR A 133 -1.15 16.86 -2.43
C THR A 133 -0.87 15.57 -3.20
N SER A 134 -1.53 15.36 -4.35
CA SER A 134 -1.24 14.21 -5.22
C SER A 134 0.18 14.26 -5.78
N LEU A 135 0.67 15.45 -6.15
CA LEU A 135 2.03 15.63 -6.66
C LEU A 135 3.07 15.32 -5.59
N ILE A 136 2.86 15.78 -4.35
CA ILE A 136 3.72 15.45 -3.22
C ILE A 136 3.74 13.93 -3.03
N TYR A 137 2.57 13.31 -2.98
CA TYR A 137 2.46 11.86 -2.80
C TYR A 137 3.15 11.07 -3.92
N ALA A 138 2.88 11.40 -5.18
CA ALA A 138 3.53 10.77 -6.34
C ALA A 138 5.06 10.92 -6.29
N SER A 139 5.56 12.10 -5.90
CA SER A 139 7.00 12.34 -5.76
C SER A 139 7.64 11.46 -4.69
N PHE A 140 6.98 11.30 -3.53
CA PHE A 140 7.45 10.38 -2.49
C PHE A 140 7.47 8.93 -2.99
N THR A 141 6.43 8.50 -3.71
CA THR A 141 6.38 7.16 -4.30
C THR A 141 7.55 6.92 -5.26
N PHE A 142 7.89 7.90 -6.11
CA PHE A 142 9.06 7.79 -7.00
C PHE A 142 10.38 7.71 -6.23
N ILE A 143 10.53 8.49 -5.15
CA ILE A 143 11.72 8.43 -4.29
C ILE A 143 11.87 7.05 -3.67
N PHE A 144 10.81 6.49 -3.08
CA PHE A 144 10.85 5.15 -2.49
C PHE A 144 11.10 4.06 -3.53
N PHE A 145 10.47 4.16 -4.70
CA PHE A 145 10.74 3.24 -5.81
C PHE A 145 12.22 3.26 -6.22
N ALA A 146 12.83 4.44 -6.32
CA ALA A 146 14.24 4.59 -6.65
C ALA A 146 15.15 4.03 -5.54
N LEU A 147 14.82 4.26 -4.27
CA LEU A 147 15.58 3.75 -3.13
C LEU A 147 15.48 2.22 -3.01
N GLU A 148 14.31 1.64 -3.22
CA GLU A 148 14.13 0.18 -3.24
C GLU A 148 14.90 -0.44 -4.42
N ALA A 149 14.86 0.18 -5.61
CA ALA A 149 15.67 -0.27 -6.74
C ALA A 149 17.17 -0.22 -6.43
N ALA A 150 17.64 0.77 -5.66
CA ALA A 150 19.02 0.84 -5.19
C ALA A 150 19.35 -0.28 -4.21
N VAL A 151 18.50 -0.54 -3.22
CA VAL A 151 18.68 -1.66 -2.29
C VAL A 151 18.75 -3.00 -3.04
N MET A 152 17.86 -3.22 -4.01
CA MET A 152 17.87 -4.41 -4.84
C MET A 152 19.15 -4.53 -5.69
N ALA A 153 19.61 -3.44 -6.30
CA ALA A 153 20.85 -3.44 -7.09
C ALA A 153 22.07 -3.78 -6.22
N TYR A 154 22.16 -3.24 -5.00
CA TYR A 154 23.22 -3.61 -4.05
C TYR A 154 23.10 -5.06 -3.56
N ALA A 155 21.89 -5.59 -3.40
CA ALA A 155 21.70 -7.00 -3.09
C ALA A 155 22.20 -7.92 -4.21
N LEU A 156 21.97 -7.54 -5.49
CA LEU A 156 22.50 -8.27 -6.65
C LEU A 156 24.03 -8.20 -6.74
N ASP A 157 24.63 -7.06 -6.42
CA ASP A 157 26.08 -6.91 -6.33
C ASP A 157 26.67 -7.85 -5.27
N LEU A 158 26.09 -7.86 -4.07
CA LEU A 158 26.56 -8.73 -2.98
C LEU A 158 26.34 -10.23 -3.26
N ALA A 159 25.25 -10.61 -3.92
CA ALA A 159 24.90 -12.02 -4.15
C ALA A 159 25.54 -12.62 -5.40
N LEU A 160 25.63 -11.84 -6.49
CA LEU A 160 26.03 -12.32 -7.82
C LEU A 160 27.25 -11.58 -8.38
N GLY A 161 27.76 -10.55 -7.69
CA GLY A 161 28.87 -9.73 -8.17
C GLY A 161 28.50 -8.83 -9.36
N ILE A 162 27.21 -8.54 -9.54
CA ILE A 162 26.73 -7.70 -10.65
C ILE A 162 26.88 -6.23 -10.26
N PRO A 163 27.64 -5.41 -11.02
CA PRO A 163 27.81 -4.00 -10.69
C PRO A 163 26.45 -3.27 -10.62
N PRO A 164 26.28 -2.29 -9.71
CA PRO A 164 25.00 -1.60 -9.51
C PRO A 164 24.42 -0.99 -10.79
N SER A 165 25.25 -0.51 -11.72
CA SER A 165 24.81 0.03 -13.01
C SER A 165 23.98 -0.96 -13.83
N TRP A 166 24.40 -2.23 -13.86
CA TRP A 166 23.65 -3.32 -14.48
C TRP A 166 22.53 -3.82 -13.57
N GLY A 167 22.73 -3.79 -12.25
CA GLY A 167 21.69 -4.11 -11.27
C GLY A 167 20.41 -3.29 -11.47
N TYR A 168 20.55 -1.97 -11.66
CA TYR A 168 19.41 -1.08 -11.96
C TYR A 168 18.65 -1.49 -13.23
N LEU A 169 19.37 -1.82 -14.30
CA LEU A 169 18.77 -2.24 -15.57
C LEU A 169 18.01 -3.57 -15.41
N VAL A 170 18.62 -4.55 -14.74
CA VAL A 170 18.00 -5.86 -14.49
C VAL A 170 16.74 -5.70 -13.64
N CYS A 171 16.80 -4.92 -12.55
CA CYS A 171 15.65 -4.63 -11.71
C CYS A 171 14.51 -3.99 -12.53
N ALA A 172 14.82 -2.98 -13.35
CA ALA A 172 13.80 -2.33 -14.19
C ALA A 172 13.17 -3.29 -15.21
N LEU A 173 13.97 -4.14 -15.86
CA LEU A 173 13.50 -5.14 -16.83
C LEU A 173 12.61 -6.21 -16.21
N VAL A 174 12.77 -6.50 -14.92
CA VAL A 174 11.91 -7.45 -14.19
C VAL A 174 10.67 -6.76 -13.63
N VAL A 175 10.82 -5.58 -13.03
CA VAL A 175 9.74 -4.89 -12.33
C VAL A 175 8.73 -4.28 -13.28
N ILE A 176 9.15 -3.65 -14.39
CA ILE A 176 8.23 -3.01 -15.33
C ILE A 176 7.20 -4.02 -15.89
N PRO A 177 7.61 -5.17 -16.46
CA PRO A 177 6.65 -6.17 -16.94
C PRO A 177 5.82 -6.78 -15.81
N LEU A 178 6.36 -6.90 -14.61
CA LEU A 178 5.59 -7.41 -13.48
C LEU A 178 4.42 -6.48 -13.14
N VAL A 179 4.66 -5.17 -13.15
CA VAL A 179 3.63 -4.16 -12.85
C VAL A 179 2.57 -4.11 -13.96
N THR A 180 2.92 -4.39 -15.23
CA THR A 180 1.92 -4.44 -16.32
C THR A 180 0.93 -5.59 -16.20
N HIS A 181 1.19 -6.60 -15.37
CA HIS A 181 0.22 -7.68 -15.08
C HIS A 181 -0.81 -7.30 -14.00
N GLY A 182 -0.74 -6.07 -13.49
CA GLY A 182 -1.73 -5.49 -12.57
C GLY A 182 -1.68 -6.04 -11.14
N VAL A 183 -2.56 -5.50 -10.30
CA VAL A 183 -2.59 -5.75 -8.84
C VAL A 183 -2.84 -7.22 -8.50
N SER A 184 -3.58 -7.95 -9.33
CA SER A 184 -3.89 -9.37 -9.08
C SER A 184 -2.66 -10.28 -9.17
N ALA A 185 -1.74 -10.00 -10.10
CA ALA A 185 -0.49 -10.75 -10.24
C ALA A 185 0.46 -10.43 -9.08
N ILE A 186 0.58 -9.14 -8.73
CA ILE A 186 1.41 -8.66 -7.61
C ILE A 186 0.94 -9.30 -6.29
N SER A 187 -0.38 -9.27 -6.01
CA SER A 187 -0.92 -9.85 -4.79
C SER A 187 -0.68 -11.36 -4.69
N ARG A 188 -0.77 -12.09 -5.82
CA ARG A 188 -0.47 -13.53 -5.84
C ARG A 188 1.01 -13.80 -5.56
N LEU A 189 1.91 -13.04 -6.17
CA LEU A 189 3.34 -13.14 -5.93
C LEU A 189 3.65 -12.86 -4.44
N GLN A 190 3.10 -11.76 -3.91
CA GLN A 190 3.32 -11.34 -2.53
C GLN A 190 2.86 -12.38 -1.51
N MET A 191 1.72 -13.05 -1.74
CA MET A 191 1.26 -14.12 -0.84
C MET A 191 2.26 -15.29 -0.73
N TRP A 192 2.99 -15.59 -1.81
CA TRP A 192 4.00 -16.65 -1.82
C TRP A 192 5.36 -16.18 -1.32
N THR A 193 5.77 -14.96 -1.65
CA THR A 193 7.08 -14.42 -1.26
C THR A 193 7.10 -13.97 0.20
N GLN A 194 5.97 -13.54 0.76
CA GLN A 194 5.85 -13.08 2.14
C GLN A 194 6.32 -14.09 3.21
N PRO A 195 5.91 -15.38 3.21
CA PRO A 195 6.43 -16.34 4.18
C PRO A 195 7.94 -16.57 4.02
N ILE A 196 8.43 -16.62 2.77
CA ILE A 196 9.87 -16.80 2.48
C ILE A 196 10.65 -15.59 3.01
N TRP A 197 10.17 -14.39 2.72
CA TRP A 197 10.76 -13.14 3.19
C TRP A 197 10.79 -13.08 4.71
N LEU A 198 9.71 -13.46 5.40
CA LEU A 198 9.66 -13.48 6.86
C LEU A 198 10.69 -14.46 7.45
N VAL A 199 10.83 -15.65 6.86
CA VAL A 199 11.88 -16.60 7.26
C VAL A 199 13.27 -15.99 7.05
N MET A 200 13.52 -15.41 5.87
CA MET A 200 14.81 -14.77 5.57
C MET A 200 15.10 -13.56 6.46
N LEU A 201 14.08 -12.86 6.95
CA LEU A 201 14.25 -11.77 7.89
C LEU A 201 14.69 -12.29 9.27
N VAL A 202 14.13 -13.41 9.73
CA VAL A 202 14.42 -13.97 11.07
C VAL A 202 15.75 -14.73 11.12
N VAL A 203 16.12 -15.41 10.04
CA VAL A 203 17.32 -16.29 9.99
C VAL A 203 18.62 -15.57 10.42
N PRO A 204 18.95 -14.36 9.93
CA PRO A 204 20.15 -13.64 10.35
C PRO A 204 20.18 -13.38 11.86
N PHE A 205 19.05 -12.98 12.46
CA PHE A 205 18.99 -12.71 13.90
C PHE A 205 19.20 -13.97 14.73
N VAL A 206 18.61 -15.10 14.32
CA VAL A 206 18.81 -16.40 14.99
C VAL A 206 20.27 -16.85 14.88
N PHE A 207 20.88 -16.68 13.72
CA PHE A 207 22.30 -17.01 13.51
C PHE A 207 23.22 -16.17 14.38
N VAL A 208 22.99 -14.85 14.46
CA VAL A 208 23.75 -13.95 15.34
C VAL A 208 23.56 -14.34 16.80
N LEU A 209 22.33 -14.61 17.24
CA LEU A 209 22.05 -15.01 18.63
C LEU A 209 22.74 -16.32 19.01
N ALA A 210 22.78 -17.30 18.09
CA ALA A 210 23.44 -18.58 18.32
C ALA A 210 24.97 -18.44 18.38
N ARG A 211 25.55 -17.50 17.64
CA ARG A 211 27.01 -17.30 17.57
C ARG A 211 27.54 -16.38 18.66
N ASP A 212 26.78 -15.35 19.01
CA ASP A 212 27.10 -14.37 20.05
C ASP A 212 25.82 -13.98 20.82
N PRO A 213 25.51 -14.69 21.93
CA PRO A 213 24.36 -14.39 22.77
C PRO A 213 24.42 -12.99 23.42
N GLY A 214 25.60 -12.37 23.50
CA GLY A 214 25.82 -11.05 24.09
C GLY A 214 25.57 -9.87 23.12
N ALA A 215 25.44 -10.14 21.82
CA ALA A 215 25.33 -9.10 20.80
C ALA A 215 24.16 -8.12 21.04
N PHE A 216 23.01 -8.62 21.51
CA PHE A 216 21.83 -7.79 21.79
C PHE A 216 22.01 -6.85 22.99
N ALA A 217 22.78 -7.26 24.00
CA ALA A 217 23.12 -6.37 25.11
C ALA A 217 24.00 -5.20 24.64
N GLY A 218 24.92 -5.46 23.70
CA GLY A 218 25.73 -4.42 23.07
C GLY A 218 24.91 -3.40 22.26
N ILE A 219 23.83 -3.84 21.61
CA ILE A 219 22.94 -2.97 20.83
C ILE A 219 22.14 -2.04 21.75
N ALA A 220 21.59 -2.55 22.85
CA ALA A 220 20.79 -1.74 23.77
C ALA A 220 21.60 -0.60 24.43
N HIS A 221 22.91 -0.79 24.58
CA HIS A 221 23.84 0.20 25.12
C HIS A 221 24.60 0.99 24.04
N TYR A 222 24.23 0.83 22.77
CA TYR A 222 24.89 1.50 21.68
C TYR A 222 24.53 3.00 21.67
N ASN A 223 25.53 3.86 21.92
CA ASN A 223 25.33 5.31 22.04
C ASN A 223 25.23 6.04 20.70
N GLY A 224 25.60 5.42 19.56
CA GLY A 224 25.55 6.09 18.26
C GLY A 224 26.84 6.83 17.91
N VAL A 225 27.15 6.91 16.61
CA VAL A 225 28.36 7.58 16.09
C VAL A 225 28.35 9.09 16.38
N LYS A 226 27.17 9.71 16.43
CA LYS A 226 27.03 11.16 16.66
C LYS A 226 26.82 11.54 18.12
N SER A 227 26.67 10.58 19.03
CA SER A 227 26.47 10.89 20.45
C SER A 227 27.80 11.00 21.17
N SER A 228 28.13 12.22 21.57
CA SER A 228 29.34 12.51 22.36
C SER A 228 29.18 12.17 23.85
N SER A 229 27.95 11.95 24.32
CA SER A 229 27.63 11.62 25.71
C SER A 229 26.77 10.36 25.79
N PRO A 230 26.99 9.48 26.79
CA PRO A 230 26.07 8.40 27.08
C PRO A 230 24.74 8.96 27.58
N GLY A 231 23.63 8.52 26.99
CA GLY A 231 22.28 8.89 27.42
C GLY A 231 21.39 9.50 26.34
N PHE A 232 20.23 9.99 26.77
CA PHE A 232 19.27 10.68 25.91
C PHE A 232 19.75 12.08 25.58
N ASP A 233 19.77 12.43 24.30
CA ASP A 233 20.07 13.77 23.82
C ASP A 233 18.88 14.29 23.01
N LEU A 234 18.31 15.41 23.48
CA LEU A 234 17.13 16.01 22.87
C LEU A 234 17.38 16.44 21.41
N HIS A 235 18.59 16.84 21.05
CA HIS A 235 18.93 17.25 19.68
C HIS A 235 19.02 16.04 18.75
N LEU A 236 19.64 14.94 19.20
CA LEU A 236 19.72 13.70 18.42
C LEU A 236 18.35 13.05 18.29
N PHE A 237 17.55 13.06 19.36
CA PHE A 237 16.15 12.66 19.32
C PHE A 237 15.35 13.50 18.33
N GLY A 238 15.47 14.84 18.37
CA GLY A 238 14.75 15.73 17.45
C GLY A 238 15.14 15.50 15.99
N ALA A 239 16.44 15.24 15.73
CA ALA A 239 16.93 14.91 14.39
C ALA A 239 16.34 13.57 13.89
N ALA A 240 16.39 12.52 14.72
CA ALA A 240 15.80 11.22 14.39
C ALA A 240 14.27 11.31 14.21
N LEU A 241 13.59 12.08 15.05
CA LEU A 241 12.15 12.32 14.97
C LEU A 241 11.77 13.02 13.65
N THR A 242 12.59 13.96 13.18
CA THR A 242 12.35 14.66 11.90
C THR A 242 12.39 13.69 10.72
N VAL A 243 13.35 12.76 10.71
CA VAL A 243 13.41 11.69 9.70
C VAL A 243 12.16 10.81 9.78
N GLY A 244 11.73 10.42 10.98
CA GLY A 244 10.53 9.63 11.18
C GLY A 244 9.25 10.35 10.73
N ILE A 245 9.09 11.64 11.06
CA ILE A 245 7.92 12.44 10.66
C ILE A 245 7.85 12.58 9.14
N ALA A 246 8.99 12.67 8.44
CA ALA A 246 9.00 12.73 6.98
C ALA A 246 8.35 11.51 6.32
N LEU A 247 8.29 10.36 7.01
CA LEU A 247 7.65 9.14 6.52
C LEU A 247 6.12 9.15 6.65
N ILE A 248 5.51 10.15 7.31
CA ILE A 248 4.05 10.25 7.44
C ILE A 248 3.34 10.29 6.08
N THR A 249 4.02 10.77 5.03
CA THR A 249 3.50 10.85 3.67
C THR A 249 3.18 9.48 3.07
N GLN A 250 3.83 8.40 3.54
CA GLN A 250 3.52 7.03 3.12
C GLN A 250 2.11 6.58 3.54
N MET A 251 1.52 7.23 4.54
CA MET A 251 0.15 6.96 4.97
C MET A 251 -0.86 7.20 3.84
N GLY A 252 -0.53 8.04 2.84
CA GLY A 252 -1.37 8.24 1.66
C GLY A 252 -1.61 6.93 0.88
N GLU A 253 -0.58 6.10 0.72
CA GLU A 253 -0.71 4.79 0.04
C GLU A 253 -1.63 3.86 0.83
N GLN A 254 -1.43 3.85 2.15
CA GLN A 254 -2.24 3.02 3.04
C GLN A 254 -3.70 3.45 2.99
N ALA A 255 -3.98 4.76 2.97
CA ALA A 255 -5.33 5.31 2.83
C ALA A 255 -6.00 4.88 1.52
N ASP A 256 -5.25 4.77 0.41
CA ASP A 256 -5.77 4.29 -0.86
C ASP A 256 -6.10 2.80 -0.84
N TYR A 257 -5.41 1.96 -0.07
CA TYR A 257 -5.84 0.57 0.13
C TYR A 257 -7.16 0.48 0.93
N LEU A 258 -7.39 1.40 1.87
CA LEU A 258 -8.60 1.43 2.69
C LEU A 258 -9.89 1.69 1.88
N ARG A 259 -9.80 2.23 0.67
CA ARG A 259 -10.97 2.38 -0.22
C ARG A 259 -11.64 1.06 -0.57
N PHE A 260 -10.88 -0.04 -0.52
CA PHE A 260 -11.39 -1.39 -0.79
C PHE A 260 -11.98 -2.07 0.44
N MET A 261 -11.93 -1.44 1.63
CA MET A 261 -12.45 -1.99 2.88
C MET A 261 -13.99 -2.09 2.86
N PRO A 262 -14.58 -3.21 3.31
CA PRO A 262 -16.03 -3.41 3.30
C PRO A 262 -16.78 -2.38 4.16
N VAL A 263 -18.07 -2.15 3.84
CA VAL A 263 -18.92 -1.22 4.61
C VAL A 263 -19.08 -1.73 6.03
N ARG A 264 -18.96 -0.83 7.02
CA ARG A 264 -19.20 -1.14 8.43
C ARG A 264 -20.62 -1.69 8.62
N THR A 265 -20.75 -2.92 9.08
CA THR A 265 -22.03 -3.53 9.49
C THR A 265 -22.09 -3.62 11.01
N SER A 266 -23.28 -3.77 11.59
CA SER A 266 -23.46 -3.94 13.04
C SER A 266 -22.69 -5.14 13.60
N ALA A 267 -22.48 -6.18 12.78
CA ALA A 267 -21.71 -7.38 13.12
C ALA A 267 -20.19 -7.23 12.96
N SER A 268 -19.70 -6.34 12.09
CA SER A 268 -18.26 -6.13 11.85
C SER A 268 -17.67 -4.96 12.65
N ARG A 269 -18.42 -4.40 13.61
CA ARG A 269 -18.08 -3.14 14.29
C ARG A 269 -16.77 -3.14 15.08
N GLY A 270 -16.31 -4.31 15.54
CA GLY A 270 -15.02 -4.49 16.22
C GLY A 270 -13.91 -5.05 15.32
N ARG A 271 -14.23 -5.47 14.09
CA ARG A 271 -13.27 -5.91 13.06
C ARG A 271 -12.90 -4.77 12.08
N TRP A 272 -13.57 -3.63 12.22
CA TRP A 272 -13.49 -2.42 11.42
C TRP A 272 -12.94 -1.29 12.29
#